data_AF-D8TGB1-F1
#
_entry.id   AF-D8TGB1-F1
#
_cell.length_a   1.000
_cell.length_b   1.000
_cell.length_c   1.000
_cell.angle_alpha   90.00
_cell.angle_beta   90.00
_cell.angle_gamma   90.00
#
_symmetry.space_group_name_H-M   'P 1'
#
loop_
_entity.id
_entity.type
_entity.pdbx_description
1 polymer ?
#
loop_
_entity_poly.entity_id
_entity_poly.type
_entity_poly.pdbx_seq_one_letter_code
_entity_poly.pdbx_strand_id
1 'polypeptide(L)'
;MHSLSDILHLLMVGKKNRSVGATLMNQDSSRSHSIFTVTVEASYVAENDPGKRLHVRVGKLHLVDLAGSERMSKAGAKGKRFRELTNINWSLMALGNVISALADGKSTHIPYRDSKLTRLLQDSLGGNAKTVMVANIGPSEHNYEETVSTLRYANRARSIRNAPRINQDPKSALLGEEILRLKAQLSDDTRNAGVQHLDPREF
;
A
#
# COMPACT_ATOMS: atom_id res chain seq x y z
N MET A 1 -11.61 -10.73 16.34
CA MET A 1 -12.40 -11.17 15.16
C MET A 1 -11.94 -12.56 14.82
N HIS A 2 -12.84 -13.53 14.91
CA HIS A 2 -12.48 -14.94 14.82
C HIS A 2 -13.21 -15.67 13.70
N SER A 3 -14.12 -14.98 12.99
CA SER A 3 -14.88 -15.55 11.89
C SER A 3 -14.98 -14.60 10.69
N LEU A 4 -15.25 -15.17 9.51
CA LEU A 4 -15.60 -14.40 8.31
C LEU A 4 -16.86 -13.55 8.55
N SER A 5 -17.80 -14.06 9.36
CA SER A 5 -19.04 -13.35 9.70
C SER A 5 -18.75 -12.03 10.43
N ASP A 6 -17.78 -12.01 11.35
CA ASP A 6 -17.38 -10.79 12.06
C ASP A 6 -16.83 -9.74 11.09
N ILE A 7 -16.03 -10.17 10.10
CA ILE A 7 -15.45 -9.29 9.07
C ILE A 7 -16.54 -8.70 8.20
N LEU A 8 -17.45 -9.53 7.71
CA LEU A 8 -18.58 -9.08 6.91
C LEU A 8 -19.50 -8.15 7.71
N HIS A 9 -19.72 -8.44 9.00
CA HIS A 9 -20.52 -7.58 9.86
C HIS A 9 -19.90 -6.19 10.01
N LEU A 10 -18.61 -6.09 10.33
CA LEU A 10 -17.94 -4.78 10.42
C LEU A 10 -17.92 -4.03 9.09
N LEU A 11 -17.74 -4.74 7.97
CA LEU A 11 -17.84 -4.14 6.64
C LEU A 11 -19.23 -3.54 6.40
N MET A 12 -20.28 -4.26 6.78
CA MET A 12 -21.67 -3.81 6.65
C MET A 12 -21.98 -2.62 7.58
N VAL A 13 -21.47 -2.63 8.81
CA VAL A 13 -21.55 -1.49 9.74
C VAL A 13 -20.87 -0.25 9.14
N GLY A 14 -19.65 -0.41 8.61
CA GLY A 14 -18.92 0.67 7.94
C GLY A 14 -19.69 1.24 6.73
N LYS A 15 -20.26 0.36 5.90
CA LYS A 15 -21.10 0.75 4.76
C LYS A 15 -22.36 1.51 5.21
N LYS A 16 -23.03 1.06 6.27
CA LYS A 16 -24.21 1.74 6.83
C LYS A 16 -23.85 3.12 7.38
N ASN A 17 -22.75 3.24 8.12
CA ASN A 17 -22.30 4.52 8.66
C ASN A 17 -21.95 5.53 7.56
N ARG A 18 -21.33 5.06 6.47
CA ARG A 18 -21.12 5.90 5.27
C ARG A 18 -22.44 6.39 4.67
N SER A 19 -23.47 5.53 4.63
CA SER A 19 -24.80 5.90 4.11
C SER A 19 -25.55 6.90 5.00
N VAL A 20 -25.44 6.78 6.34
CA VAL A 20 -26.13 7.67 7.29
C VAL A 20 -25.52 9.08 7.29
N GLY A 21 -24.20 9.19 7.06
CA GLY A 21 -23.53 10.48 6.89
C GLY A 21 -23.98 11.27 5.64
N ALA A 22 -24.70 10.66 4.71
CA ALA A 22 -25.11 11.24 3.43
C ALA A 22 -26.55 11.80 3.40
N THR A 23 -27.12 12.23 4.53
CA THR A 23 -28.55 12.61 4.63
C THR A 23 -28.92 13.95 3.95
N LEU A 24 -30.05 13.90 3.21
CA LEU A 24 -30.99 14.91 2.64
C LEU A 24 -30.55 16.29 2.12
N MET A 25 -29.36 16.82 2.40
CA MET A 25 -28.86 18.07 1.80
C MET A 25 -27.59 17.92 0.95
N ASN A 26 -26.90 16.77 1.01
CA ASN A 26 -25.70 16.50 0.24
C ASN A 26 -25.71 15.06 -0.33
N GLN A 27 -25.65 14.92 -1.65
CA GLN A 27 -25.16 13.67 -2.28
C GLN A 27 -23.64 13.55 -1.98
N ASP A 28 -23.28 13.09 -0.79
CA ASP A 28 -21.91 13.13 -0.23
C ASP A 28 -21.12 11.82 -0.35
N SER A 29 -21.71 10.75 -0.91
CA SER A 29 -21.00 9.47 -1.10
C SER A 29 -19.91 9.53 -2.17
N SER A 30 -20.05 10.43 -3.16
CA SER A 30 -19.02 10.72 -4.16
C SER A 30 -17.93 11.67 -3.65
N ARG A 31 -18.07 12.21 -2.44
CA ARG A 31 -17.19 13.27 -1.90
C ARG A 31 -16.34 12.83 -0.72
N SER A 32 -16.45 11.57 -0.31
CA SER A 32 -15.70 10.98 0.80
C SER A 32 -14.91 9.75 0.37
N HIS A 33 -13.72 9.59 0.94
CA HIS A 33 -12.90 8.40 0.79
C HIS A 33 -13.20 7.41 1.90
N SER A 34 -13.26 6.12 1.59
CA SER A 34 -13.40 5.05 2.57
C SER A 34 -12.19 4.13 2.50
N ILE A 35 -11.60 3.82 3.67
CA ILE A 35 -10.48 2.90 3.78
C ILE A 35 -10.87 1.81 4.76
N PHE A 36 -10.96 0.58 4.27
CA PHE A 36 -11.15 -0.60 5.09
C PHE A 36 -9.83 -1.36 5.18
N THR A 37 -9.30 -1.53 6.39
CA THR A 37 -8.00 -2.17 6.62
C THR A 37 -8.19 -3.48 7.36
N VAL A 38 -7.66 -4.56 6.78
CA VAL A 38 -7.54 -5.85 7.44
C VAL A 38 -6.07 -6.07 7.78
N THR A 39 -5.79 -6.27 9.06
CA THR A 39 -4.45 -6.66 9.53
C THR A 39 -4.49 -8.12 9.94
N VAL A 40 -3.58 -8.92 9.39
CA VAL A 40 -3.43 -10.34 9.69
C VAL A 40 -2.09 -10.51 10.37
N GLU A 41 -2.11 -10.98 11.61
CA GLU A 41 -0.92 -11.37 12.35
C GLU A 41 -0.83 -12.89 12.36
N ALA A 42 0.34 -13.41 11.99
CA ALA A 42 0.61 -14.84 11.96
C ALA A 42 1.88 -15.14 12.75
N SER A 43 1.71 -15.94 13.80
CA SER A 43 2.82 -16.44 14.60
C SER A 43 3.22 -17.82 14.11
N TYR A 44 4.51 -18.06 13.92
CA TYR A 44 5.05 -19.32 13.41
C TYR A 44 6.42 -19.62 14.04
N VAL A 45 6.78 -20.90 14.10
CA VAL A 45 8.13 -21.33 14.47
C VAL A 45 8.85 -21.68 13.18
N ALA A 46 10.03 -21.10 12.94
CA ALA A 46 10.81 -21.40 11.75
C ALA A 46 11.48 -22.77 11.92
N GLU A 47 11.36 -23.65 10.93
CA GLU A 47 11.99 -24.99 10.94
C GLU A 47 13.51 -24.92 11.13
N ASN A 48 14.13 -23.84 10.62
CA ASN A 48 15.56 -23.62 10.66
C ASN A 48 16.03 -22.81 11.89
N ASP A 49 15.15 -22.47 12.84
CA ASP A 49 15.55 -21.80 14.07
C ASP A 49 15.86 -22.84 15.17
N PRO A 50 17.14 -23.05 15.52
CA PRO A 50 17.52 -23.99 16.58
C PRO A 50 16.94 -23.62 17.95
N GLY A 51 16.59 -22.34 18.16
CA GLY A 51 15.94 -21.88 19.38
C GLY A 51 14.43 -22.13 19.43
N LYS A 52 13.82 -22.68 18.36
CA LYS A 52 12.36 -22.85 18.21
C LYS A 52 11.58 -21.59 18.63
N ARG A 53 12.08 -20.40 18.28
CA ARG A 53 11.46 -19.16 18.74
C ARG A 53 10.19 -18.88 17.94
N LEU A 54 9.26 -18.21 18.60
CA LEU A 54 8.04 -17.74 17.96
C LEU A 54 8.37 -16.47 17.15
N HIS A 55 8.21 -16.55 15.83
CA HIS A 55 8.30 -15.42 14.92
C HIS A 55 6.90 -14.90 14.62
N VAL A 56 6.80 -13.59 14.40
CA VAL A 56 5.53 -12.94 14.03
C VAL A 56 5.70 -12.30 12.66
N ARG A 57 4.73 -12.53 11.76
CA ARG A 57 4.55 -11.80 10.51
C ARG A 57 3.26 -11.02 10.53
N VAL A 58 3.28 -9.84 9.91
CA VAL A 58 2.09 -8.99 9.82
C VAL A 58 1.79 -8.63 8.36
N GLY A 59 0.68 -9.14 7.85
CA GLY A 59 0.08 -8.71 6.59
C GLY A 59 -0.91 -7.58 6.81
N LYS A 60 -0.92 -6.58 5.92
CA LYS A 60 -1.95 -5.54 5.89
C LYS A 60 -2.58 -5.50 4.50
N LEU A 61 -3.90 -5.50 4.46
CA LEU A 61 -4.69 -5.28 3.25
C LEU A 61 -5.49 -4.00 3.42
N HIS A 62 -5.28 -3.06 2.51
CA HIS A 62 -6.09 -1.84 2.40
C HIS A 62 -7.05 -1.98 1.23
N LEU A 63 -8.35 -1.91 1.50
CA LEU A 63 -9.40 -1.74 0.49
C LEU A 63 -9.83 -0.28 0.51
N VAL A 64 -9.48 0.45 -0.53
CA VAL A 64 -9.65 1.90 -0.62
C VAL A 64 -10.68 2.21 -1.68
N ASP A 65 -11.77 2.86 -1.27
CA ASP A 65 -12.76 3.44 -2.18
C ASP A 65 -12.58 4.95 -2.18
N LEU A 66 -12.21 5.49 -3.34
CA LEU A 66 -11.89 6.90 -3.50
C LEU A 66 -13.14 7.70 -3.86
N ALA A 67 -13.18 8.96 -3.44
CA ALA A 67 -14.14 9.93 -3.92
C ALA A 67 -14.08 10.08 -5.45
N GLY A 68 -15.16 10.62 -6.03
CA GLY A 68 -15.27 10.92 -7.45
C GLY A 68 -14.14 11.85 -7.93
N SER A 69 -13.56 11.52 -9.08
CA SER A 69 -12.45 12.26 -9.68
C SER A 69 -12.88 13.42 -10.59
N GLU A 70 -14.19 13.60 -10.77
CA GLU A 70 -14.75 14.55 -11.72
C GLU A 70 -14.41 16.02 -11.40
N ARG A 71 -14.26 16.82 -12.47
CA ARG A 71 -13.88 18.22 -12.34
C ARG A 71 -15.05 19.10 -11.89
N MET A 72 -14.73 20.05 -11.01
CA MET A 72 -15.70 20.95 -10.36
C MET A 72 -16.41 21.90 -11.33
N SER A 73 -15.84 22.18 -12.50
CA SER A 73 -16.43 23.07 -13.51
C SER A 73 -17.76 22.55 -14.04
N LYS A 74 -18.01 21.24 -13.99
CA LYS A 74 -19.31 20.63 -14.36
C LYS A 74 -20.34 20.69 -13.22
N ALA A 75 -19.94 21.00 -11.98
CA ALA A 75 -20.80 20.95 -10.79
C ALA A 75 -21.60 22.25 -10.53
N GLY A 76 -21.38 23.33 -11.28
CA GLY A 76 -22.20 24.55 -11.26
C GLY A 76 -22.26 25.32 -9.93
N ALA A 77 -21.44 24.99 -8.93
CA ALA A 77 -21.55 25.53 -7.58
C ALA A 77 -20.82 26.89 -7.42
N LYS A 78 -21.50 27.90 -6.86
CA LYS A 78 -20.94 29.23 -6.52
C LYS A 78 -20.89 29.43 -4.99
N GLY A 79 -19.98 30.30 -4.51
CA GLY A 79 -19.96 30.79 -3.12
C GLY A 79 -19.40 29.80 -2.07
N LYS A 80 -20.00 29.73 -0.87
CA LYS A 80 -19.54 28.83 0.24
C LYS A 80 -19.46 27.36 -0.19
N ARG A 81 -20.41 26.92 -1.03
CA ARG A 81 -20.46 25.56 -1.58
C ARG A 81 -19.26 25.26 -2.48
N PHE A 82 -18.73 26.26 -3.19
CA PHE A 82 -17.49 26.14 -3.97
C PHE A 82 -16.26 25.91 -3.08
N ARG A 83 -16.13 26.63 -1.95
CA ARG A 83 -15.01 26.45 -1.02
C ARG A 83 -15.02 25.08 -0.34
N GLU A 84 -16.20 24.59 0.03
CA GLU A 84 -16.39 23.26 0.60
C GLU A 84 -16.05 22.15 -0.41
N LEU A 85 -16.50 22.33 -1.66
CA LEU A 85 -16.17 21.47 -2.79
C LEU A 85 -14.66 21.42 -3.09
N THR A 86 -13.97 22.56 -3.10
CA THR A 86 -12.51 22.62 -3.30
C THR A 86 -11.75 21.77 -2.27
N ASN A 87 -12.21 21.74 -1.02
CA ASN A 87 -11.58 20.95 0.05
C ASN A 87 -11.76 19.44 -0.14
N ILE A 88 -12.84 18.99 -0.78
CA ILE A 88 -13.08 17.56 -1.07
C ILE A 88 -12.08 17.05 -2.11
N ASN A 89 -11.98 17.75 -3.25
CA ASN A 89 -11.06 17.36 -4.33
C ASN A 89 -9.58 17.58 -3.97
N TRP A 90 -9.30 18.31 -2.89
CA TRP A 90 -7.95 18.54 -2.44
C TRP A 90 -7.19 17.24 -2.12
N SER A 91 -7.87 16.28 -1.52
CA SER A 91 -7.29 14.97 -1.20
C SER A 91 -6.87 14.17 -2.45
N LEU A 92 -7.68 14.19 -3.52
CA LEU A 92 -7.38 13.58 -4.82
C LEU A 92 -6.32 14.36 -5.61
N MET A 93 -6.33 15.69 -5.49
CA MET A 93 -5.28 16.54 -6.07
C MET A 93 -3.92 16.23 -5.43
N ALA A 94 -3.86 16.18 -4.10
CA ALA A 94 -2.66 15.76 -3.37
C ALA A 94 -2.21 14.35 -3.77
N LEU A 95 -3.14 13.41 -3.93
CA LEU A 95 -2.84 12.07 -4.45
C LEU A 95 -2.23 12.13 -5.86
N GLY A 96 -2.78 12.97 -6.75
CA GLY A 96 -2.24 13.21 -8.08
C GLY A 96 -0.83 13.82 -8.08
N ASN A 97 -0.53 14.72 -7.14
CA ASN A 97 0.79 15.30 -6.96
C ASN A 97 1.81 14.24 -6.50
N VAL A 98 1.44 13.41 -5.52
CA VAL A 98 2.27 12.28 -5.07
C VAL A 98 2.57 11.33 -6.22
N ILE A 99 1.55 10.93 -6.99
CA ILE A 99 1.72 10.02 -8.12
C ILE A 99 2.62 10.63 -9.20
N SER A 100 2.46 11.92 -9.50
CA SER A 100 3.29 12.59 -10.50
C SER A 100 4.75 12.66 -10.03
N ALA A 101 4.99 13.05 -8.78
CA ALA A 101 6.34 13.11 -8.21
C ALA A 101 7.03 11.74 -8.20
N LEU A 102 6.30 10.66 -7.90
CA LEU A 102 6.82 9.29 -7.93
C LEU A 102 7.06 8.78 -9.36
N ALA A 103 6.15 9.07 -10.29
CA ALA A 103 6.26 8.64 -11.68
C ALA A 103 7.43 9.31 -12.41
N ASP A 104 7.70 10.58 -12.10
CA ASP A 104 8.82 11.32 -12.69
C ASP A 104 10.17 10.80 -12.20
N GLY A 105 10.23 10.22 -10.99
CA GLY A 105 11.44 9.62 -10.38
C GLY A 105 12.57 10.60 -10.07
N LYS A 106 12.42 11.88 -10.41
CA LYS A 106 13.41 12.94 -10.20
C LYS A 106 13.21 13.71 -8.90
N SER A 107 12.02 13.63 -8.33
CA SER A 107 11.65 14.38 -7.13
C SER A 107 12.32 13.79 -5.90
N THR A 108 13.10 14.60 -5.18
CA THR A 108 13.71 14.21 -3.90
C THR A 108 12.70 14.19 -2.76
N HIS A 109 11.64 15.00 -2.86
CA HIS A 109 10.56 15.09 -1.89
C HIS A 109 9.23 14.66 -2.50
N ILE A 110 8.55 13.72 -1.83
CA ILE A 110 7.20 13.29 -2.21
C ILE A 110 6.20 13.87 -1.19
N PRO A 111 5.18 14.63 -1.64
CA PRO A 111 4.32 15.43 -0.76
C PRO A 111 3.20 14.60 -0.10
N TYR A 112 3.53 13.48 0.54
CA TYR A 112 2.54 12.66 1.27
C TYR A 112 1.85 13.42 2.41
N ARG A 113 2.49 14.49 2.90
CA ARG A 113 1.98 15.26 4.04
C ARG A 113 0.84 16.19 3.68
N ASP A 114 0.61 16.43 2.40
CA ASP A 114 -0.46 17.30 1.93
C ASP A 114 -1.78 16.72 2.46
N SER A 115 -2.19 15.52 2.08
CA SER A 115 -3.48 14.98 2.56
C SER A 115 -3.35 13.84 3.58
N LYS A 116 -4.31 13.74 4.52
CA LYS A 116 -4.42 12.56 5.39
C LYS A 116 -4.50 11.26 4.59
N LEU A 117 -5.18 11.30 3.43
CA LEU A 117 -5.27 10.18 2.50
C LEU A 117 -3.87 9.76 2.00
N THR A 118 -3.07 10.70 1.49
CA THR A 118 -1.73 10.38 0.98
C THR A 118 -0.78 9.92 2.08
N ARG A 119 -0.93 10.38 3.32
CA ARG A 119 -0.21 9.84 4.49
C ARG A 119 -0.59 8.39 4.77
N LEU A 120 -1.88 8.06 4.72
CA LEU A 120 -2.35 6.68 4.94
C LEU A 120 -1.92 5.73 3.82
N LEU A 121 -1.76 6.25 2.59
CA LEU A 121 -1.36 5.48 1.41
C LEU A 121 0.15 5.53 1.12
N GLN A 122 0.96 6.08 2.03
CA GLN A 122 2.40 6.23 1.83
C GLN A 122 3.10 4.88 1.59
N ASP A 123 2.68 3.82 2.29
CA ASP A 123 3.22 2.47 2.06
C ASP A 123 2.79 1.93 0.69
N SER A 124 1.57 2.27 0.25
CA SER A 124 0.96 1.82 -0.99
C SER A 124 1.56 2.49 -2.24
N LEU A 125 2.12 3.70 -2.11
CA LEU A 125 2.65 4.47 -3.24
C LEU A 125 4.14 4.72 -3.01
N GLY A 126 5.01 3.98 -3.70
CA GLY A 126 6.46 4.10 -3.56
C GLY A 126 7.05 3.46 -2.29
N GLY A 127 6.22 2.80 -1.47
CA GLY A 127 6.62 2.21 -0.19
C GLY A 127 6.66 0.68 -0.18
N ASN A 128 6.46 0.11 1.02
CA ASN A 128 6.46 -1.33 1.27
C ASN A 128 5.03 -1.91 1.14
N ALA A 129 4.54 -2.02 -0.09
CA ALA A 129 3.28 -2.69 -0.37
C ALA A 129 3.24 -3.23 -1.81
N LYS A 130 2.45 -4.28 -2.01
CA LYS A 130 1.95 -4.63 -3.34
C LYS A 130 0.64 -3.87 -3.57
N THR A 131 0.64 -3.00 -4.57
CA THR A 131 -0.49 -2.09 -4.81
C THR A 131 -1.13 -2.34 -6.16
N VAL A 132 -2.45 -2.39 -6.17
CA VAL A 132 -3.25 -2.48 -7.40
C VAL A 132 -4.17 -1.27 -7.43
N MET A 133 -4.19 -0.58 -8.56
CA MET A 133 -5.14 0.49 -8.83
C MET A 133 -6.16 0.01 -9.87
N VAL A 134 -7.44 0.20 -9.57
CA VAL A 134 -8.53 -0.04 -10.52
C VAL A 134 -9.02 1.31 -11.03
N ALA A 135 -8.96 1.50 -12.34
CA ALA A 135 -9.44 2.72 -13.00
C ALA A 135 -10.87 2.50 -13.53
N ASN A 136 -11.86 3.08 -12.85
CA ASN A 136 -13.26 3.01 -13.29
C ASN A 136 -13.55 4.13 -14.30
N ILE A 137 -14.11 3.78 -15.45
CA ILE A 137 -14.41 4.72 -16.54
C ILE A 137 -15.86 4.56 -17.00
N GLY A 138 -16.45 5.62 -17.55
CA GLY A 138 -17.79 5.62 -18.12
C GLY A 138 -17.72 5.51 -19.65
N PRO A 139 -18.47 4.59 -20.30
CA PRO A 139 -18.37 4.37 -21.75
C PRO A 139 -19.09 5.43 -22.60
N SER A 140 -19.85 6.35 -21.99
CA SER A 140 -20.63 7.34 -22.72
C SER A 140 -19.78 8.53 -23.20
N GLU A 141 -20.19 9.14 -24.32
CA GLU A 141 -19.52 10.30 -24.90
C GLU A 141 -19.45 11.50 -23.93
N HIS A 142 -20.50 11.72 -23.14
CA HIS A 142 -20.54 12.76 -22.11
C HIS A 142 -19.42 12.63 -21.05
N ASN A 143 -18.88 11.42 -20.87
CA ASN A 143 -17.79 11.10 -19.94
C ASN A 143 -16.40 11.09 -20.60
N TYR A 144 -16.28 11.43 -21.88
CA TYR A 144 -15.04 11.32 -22.64
C TYR A 144 -13.84 12.01 -21.94
N GLU A 145 -14.01 13.28 -21.54
CA GLU A 145 -12.94 14.06 -20.90
C GLU A 145 -12.48 13.46 -19.56
N GLU A 146 -13.44 12.96 -18.76
CA GLU A 146 -13.15 12.36 -17.46
C GLU A 146 -12.48 10.99 -17.64
N THR A 147 -12.95 10.19 -18.60
CA THR A 147 -12.33 8.91 -18.98
C THR A 147 -10.88 9.10 -19.41
N VAL A 148 -10.59 10.07 -20.27
CA VAL A 148 -9.21 10.39 -20.68
C VAL A 148 -8.37 10.84 -19.48
N SER A 149 -8.94 11.65 -18.58
CA SER A 149 -8.26 12.09 -17.36
C SER A 149 -7.91 10.92 -16.44
N THR A 150 -8.86 10.00 -16.20
CA THR A 150 -8.66 8.79 -15.39
C THR A 150 -7.62 7.85 -16.00
N LEU A 151 -7.64 7.63 -17.32
CA LEU A 151 -6.66 6.77 -18.00
C LEU A 151 -5.24 7.36 -17.95
N ARG A 152 -5.09 8.68 -18.15
CA ARG A 152 -3.79 9.35 -17.98
C ARG A 152 -3.28 9.26 -16.55
N TYR A 153 -4.18 9.37 -15.58
CA TYR A 153 -3.85 9.20 -14.17
C TYR A 153 -3.34 7.79 -13.87
N ALA A 154 -4.07 6.77 -14.32
CA ALA A 154 -3.69 5.36 -14.16
C ALA A 154 -2.36 5.05 -14.87
N ASN A 155 -2.12 5.63 -16.05
CA ASN A 155 -0.86 5.45 -16.77
C ASN A 155 0.34 6.02 -16.00
N ARG A 156 0.20 7.16 -15.32
CA ARG A 156 1.24 7.68 -14.42
C ARG A 156 1.43 6.75 -13.21
N ALA A 157 0.33 6.36 -12.57
CA ALA A 157 0.37 5.46 -11.41
C ALA A 157 1.07 4.13 -11.72
N ARG A 158 0.89 3.58 -12.92
CA ARG A 158 1.59 2.37 -13.41
C ARG A 158 3.12 2.47 -13.36
N SER A 159 3.67 3.67 -13.48
CA SER A 159 5.13 3.90 -13.50
C SER A 159 5.75 3.91 -12.10
N ILE A 160 4.93 3.94 -11.05
CA ILE A 160 5.38 3.92 -9.66
C ILE A 160 5.97 2.55 -9.33
N ARG A 161 7.15 2.55 -8.72
CA ARG A 161 7.82 1.33 -8.24
C ARG A 161 7.74 1.26 -6.72
N ASN A 162 7.13 0.21 -6.23
CA ASN A 162 7.15 -0.14 -4.81
C ASN A 162 8.30 -1.10 -4.51
N ALA A 163 8.70 -1.15 -3.25
CA ALA A 163 9.71 -2.09 -2.75
C ALA A 163 9.10 -3.00 -1.67
N PRO A 164 8.21 -3.93 -2.05
CA PRO A 164 7.55 -4.82 -1.09
C PRO A 164 8.55 -5.75 -0.41
N ARG A 165 8.48 -5.82 0.91
CA ARG A 165 9.29 -6.63 1.82
C ARG A 165 8.36 -7.35 2.80
N ILE A 166 8.77 -8.52 3.28
CA ILE A 166 7.99 -9.26 4.26
C ILE A 166 8.11 -8.55 5.61
N ASN A 167 6.98 -8.17 6.20
CA ASN A 167 6.95 -7.59 7.54
C ASN A 167 7.13 -8.71 8.56
N GLN A 168 8.32 -8.78 9.15
CA GLN A 168 8.66 -9.69 10.25
C GLN A 168 9.17 -8.86 11.42
N ASP A 169 9.07 -9.42 12.63
CA ASP A 169 9.64 -8.80 13.82
C ASP A 169 11.15 -8.48 13.58
N PRO A 170 11.61 -7.24 13.87
CA PRO A 170 12.98 -6.83 13.62
C PRO A 170 14.02 -7.73 14.28
N LYS A 171 13.74 -8.29 15.46
CA LYS A 171 14.61 -9.24 16.15
C LYS A 171 14.76 -10.53 15.35
N SER A 172 13.65 -11.00 14.76
CA SER A 172 13.63 -12.18 13.89
C SER A 172 14.35 -11.94 12.56
N ALA A 173 14.20 -10.75 11.98
CA ALA A 173 14.85 -10.37 10.72
C ALA A 173 16.38 -10.26 10.89
N LEU A 174 16.85 -9.58 11.94
CA LEU A 174 18.28 -9.42 12.25
C LEU A 174 18.96 -10.78 12.52
N LEU A 175 18.29 -11.67 13.26
CA LEU A 175 18.79 -13.03 13.50
C LEU A 175 18.88 -13.84 12.21
N GLY A 176 17.91 -13.70 11.30
CA GLY A 176 17.94 -14.38 10.00
C GLY A 176 19.13 -13.96 9.13
N GLU A 177 19.41 -12.65 9.06
CA GLU A 177 20.57 -12.11 8.33
C GLU A 177 21.89 -12.59 8.94
N GLU A 178 22.02 -12.57 10.26
CA GLU A 178 23.25 -13.00 10.94
C GLU A 178 23.46 -14.52 10.80
N ILE A 179 22.40 -15.34 10.84
CA ILE A 179 22.48 -16.78 10.58
C ILE A 179 22.95 -17.04 9.14
N LEU A 180 22.45 -16.29 8.15
CA LEU A 180 22.90 -16.42 6.76
C LEU A 180 24.37 -16.04 6.60
N ARG A 181 24.80 -14.96 7.25
CA ARG A 181 26.20 -14.51 7.25
C ARG A 181 27.13 -15.54 7.86
N LEU A 182 26.79 -16.07 9.04
CA LEU A 182 27.59 -17.07 9.75
C LEU A 182 27.63 -18.40 8.97
N LYS A 183 26.52 -18.82 8.35
CA LYS A 183 26.49 -20.01 7.48
C LYS A 183 27.38 -19.84 6.25
N ALA A 184 27.42 -18.65 5.64
CA ALA A 184 28.31 -18.37 4.52
C ALA A 184 29.79 -18.47 4.96
N GLN A 185 30.15 -17.87 6.10
CA GLN A 185 31.50 -17.96 6.65
C GLN A 185 31.92 -19.41 6.96
N LEU A 186 31.05 -20.18 7.61
CA LEU A 186 31.30 -21.60 7.88
C LEU A 186 31.46 -22.41 6.58
N SER A 187 30.70 -22.10 5.52
CA SER A 187 30.82 -22.80 4.24
C SER A 187 32.13 -22.49 3.51
N ASP A 188 32.65 -21.26 3.64
CA ASP A 188 33.94 -20.87 3.08
C ASP A 188 35.10 -21.47 3.88
N ASP A 189 35.00 -21.51 5.22
CA ASP A 189 36.00 -22.16 6.08
C ASP A 189 36.05 -23.68 5.84
N THR A 190 34.90 -24.33 5.64
CA THR A 190 34.83 -25.76 5.35
C THR A 190 35.40 -26.07 3.96
N ARG A 191 35.23 -25.17 2.98
CA ARG A 191 35.87 -25.27 1.65
C ARG A 191 37.39 -25.10 1.73
N ASN A 192 37.88 -24.19 2.58
CA ASN A 192 39.31 -23.98 2.76
C ASN A 192 39.99 -25.12 3.55
N ALA A 193 39.27 -25.77 4.48
CA ALA A 193 39.77 -26.92 5.22
C ALA A 193 39.86 -28.21 4.37
N GLY A 194 39.06 -28.34 3.31
CA GLY A 194 39.04 -29.51 2.41
C GLY A 194 40.22 -29.61 1.43
N VAL A 195 41.15 -28.64 1.40
CA VAL A 195 42.30 -28.62 0.47
C VAL A 195 43.60 -29.15 1.12
N GLN A 196 43.57 -29.61 2.37
CA GLN A 196 44.70 -30.30 3.02
C GLN A 196 44.45 -31.81 3.15
N HIS A 197 44.35 -32.51 2.02
CA HIS A 197 44.65 -33.94 2.00
C HIS A 197 45.87 -34.14 1.09
N LEU A 198 47.05 -34.01 1.70
CA LEU A 198 48.33 -34.36 1.07
C LEU A 198 48.52 -35.88 1.11
N ASP A 199 49.05 -36.37 0.00
CA ASP A 199 49.29 -37.74 -0.49
C ASP A 199 49.85 -38.74 0.56
N PRO A 200 49.32 -39.98 0.65
CA PRO A 200 49.82 -41.03 1.55
C PRO A 200 51.17 -41.67 1.15
N ARG A 201 52.08 -40.92 0.51
CA ARG A 201 53.40 -41.41 0.04
C ARG A 201 54.59 -40.69 0.65
N GLU A 202 54.50 -40.32 1.92
CA GLU A 202 55.69 -40.13 2.75
C GLU A 202 55.66 -41.14 3.90
N PHE A 203 56.13 -42.36 3.61
CA PHE A 203 57.04 -43.22 4.40
C PHE A 203 57.27 -44.53 3.61
#